data_AF-A0A1F3B1I6-F1
#
_entry.id   AF-A0A1F3B1I6-F1
#
_cell.length_a   1.000
_cell.length_b   1.000
_cell.length_c   1.000
_cell.angle_alpha   90.00
_cell.angle_beta   90.00
_cell.angle_gamma   90.00
#
_symmetry.space_group_name_H-M   'P 1'
#
loop_
_entity.id
_entity.type
_entity.pdbx_description
1 polymer ?
#
loop_
_entity_poly.entity_id
_entity_poly.type
_entity_poly.pdbx_seq_one_letter_code
_entity_poly.pdbx_strand_id
1 'polypeptide(L)'
;MATGIKRVLPDRIVFTYQGDGDLASIGMGEIVHAAARGENITVIFINNANYGMTGGQMAPTTLPGMKTTSSPNGRDVETQGYPIRVSEMLSTLDGAGYVVRRSLHDPKNIRLAKKAIRTAFEAQVRGLGFSLVELLSTCPTNWGMTPVNSLKFVEEKMVAYYPLGDYKVAAGVAQIKV
;
A
#
# COMPACT_ATOMS: atom_id res chain seq x y z
N MET A 1 16.01 5.96 3.98
CA MET A 1 16.03 7.43 3.73
C MET A 1 15.05 8.20 4.62
N ALA A 2 13.73 7.99 4.48
CA ALA A 2 12.71 8.77 5.20
C ALA A 2 12.90 8.84 6.73
N THR A 3 13.22 7.71 7.38
CA THR A 3 13.57 7.67 8.81
C THR A 3 14.65 8.67 9.20
N GLY A 4 15.76 8.72 8.45
CA GLY A 4 16.86 9.64 8.73
C GLY A 4 16.42 11.09 8.61
N ILE A 5 15.70 11.42 7.53
CA ILE A 5 15.16 12.78 7.31
C ILE A 5 14.23 13.16 8.45
N LYS A 6 13.30 12.28 8.84
CA LYS A 6 12.34 12.57 9.90
C LYS A 6 13.00 12.80 11.25
N ARG A 7 14.06 12.05 11.57
CA ARG A 7 14.80 12.20 12.83
C ARG A 7 15.67 13.46 12.88
N VAL A 8 16.25 13.86 11.74
CA VAL A 8 17.06 15.09 11.65
C VAL A 8 16.18 16.35 11.57
N LEU A 9 15.00 16.23 10.95
CA LEU A 9 14.06 17.32 10.73
C LEU A 9 12.66 16.95 11.29
N PRO A 10 12.49 16.86 12.63
CA PRO A 10 11.28 16.32 13.26
C PRO A 10 9.99 17.07 12.89
N ASP A 11 10.07 18.38 12.68
CA ASP A 11 8.93 19.24 12.37
C ASP A 11 8.48 19.16 10.90
N ARG A 12 9.26 18.49 10.03
CA ARG A 12 8.93 18.39 8.60
C ARG A 12 7.97 17.24 8.36
N ILE A 13 7.04 17.46 7.43
CA ILE A 13 6.23 16.39 6.86
C ILE A 13 7.13 15.55 5.95
N VAL A 14 7.29 14.28 6.28
CA VAL A 14 8.05 13.31 5.50
C VAL A 14 7.11 12.21 5.04
N PHE A 15 7.07 11.97 3.73
CA PHE A 15 6.31 10.87 3.18
C PHE A 15 7.10 10.11 2.11
N THR A 16 6.71 8.87 1.89
CA THR A 16 7.21 8.04 0.80
C THR A 16 6.07 7.66 -0.14
N TYR A 17 6.41 7.52 -1.41
CA TYR A 17 5.53 6.98 -2.44
C TYR A 17 6.20 5.72 -2.97
N GLN A 18 5.59 4.57 -2.73
CA GLN A 18 6.21 3.27 -2.97
C GLN A 18 5.27 2.38 -3.77
N GLY A 19 5.82 1.61 -4.71
CA GLY A 19 5.10 0.57 -5.45
C GLY A 19 5.35 -0.82 -4.86
N ASP A 20 4.75 -1.84 -5.47
CA ASP A 20 4.82 -3.22 -4.99
C ASP A 20 6.25 -3.75 -4.87
N GLY A 21 7.06 -3.51 -5.89
CA GLY A 21 8.46 -3.96 -5.91
C GLY A 21 9.34 -3.29 -4.86
N ASP A 22 9.10 -2.00 -4.61
CA ASP A 22 9.85 -1.25 -3.61
C ASP A 22 9.42 -1.67 -2.20
N LEU A 23 8.13 -1.61 -1.90
CA LEU A 23 7.66 -1.82 -0.53
C LEU A 23 7.56 -3.28 -0.14
N ALA A 24 7.00 -4.13 -1.00
CA ALA A 24 6.69 -5.53 -0.67
C ALA A 24 7.77 -6.51 -1.13
N SER A 25 8.82 -6.05 -1.83
CA SER A 25 9.98 -6.87 -2.18
C SER A 25 11.27 -6.28 -1.61
N ILE A 26 11.97 -5.43 -2.35
CA ILE A 26 13.36 -5.07 -2.04
C ILE A 26 13.48 -4.21 -0.77
N GLY A 27 12.44 -3.44 -0.45
CA GLY A 27 12.33 -2.57 0.73
C GLY A 27 11.50 -3.17 1.88
N MET A 28 11.19 -4.47 1.84
CA MET A 28 10.34 -5.12 2.83
C MET A 28 10.93 -5.03 4.25
N GLY A 29 12.24 -5.24 4.39
CA GLY A 29 12.90 -5.14 5.69
C GLY A 29 12.81 -3.72 6.25
N GLU A 30 13.05 -2.72 5.40
CA GLU A 30 13.05 -1.31 5.75
C GLU A 30 11.67 -0.85 6.22
N ILE A 31 10.60 -1.22 5.50
CA ILE A 31 9.24 -0.80 5.85
C ILE A 31 8.76 -1.47 7.14
N VAL A 32 9.05 -2.77 7.32
CA VAL A 32 8.73 -3.51 8.55
C VAL A 32 9.45 -2.87 9.73
N HIS A 33 10.74 -2.56 9.60
CA HIS A 33 11.50 -1.93 10.66
C HIS A 33 11.09 -0.48 10.93
N ALA A 34 10.68 0.29 9.91
CA ALA A 34 10.15 1.64 10.09
C ALA A 34 8.81 1.61 10.86
N ALA A 35 7.92 0.68 10.50
CA ALA A 35 6.66 0.46 11.19
C ALA A 35 6.87 -0.04 12.63
N ALA A 36 7.77 -0.99 12.84
CA ALA A 36 8.09 -1.53 14.17
C ALA A 36 8.64 -0.47 15.12
N ARG A 37 9.50 0.44 14.62
CA ARG A 37 10.00 1.58 15.42
C ARG A 37 8.97 2.69 15.63
N GLY A 38 7.85 2.65 14.92
CA GLY A 38 6.86 3.73 14.93
C GLY A 38 7.41 5.03 14.36
N GLU A 39 8.26 4.96 13.33
CA GLU A 39 8.79 6.15 12.68
C GLU A 39 7.64 7.04 12.22
N ASN A 40 7.67 8.30 12.65
CA ASN A 40 6.58 9.24 12.43
C ASN A 40 6.59 9.77 10.98
N ILE A 41 6.32 8.88 10.03
CA ILE A 41 6.30 9.12 8.59
C ILE A 41 4.99 8.61 7.99
N THR A 42 4.63 9.17 6.83
CA THR A 42 3.47 8.73 6.07
C THR A 42 3.92 7.96 4.84
N VAL A 43 3.47 6.71 4.69
CA VAL A 43 3.79 5.87 3.54
C VAL A 43 2.56 5.72 2.67
N ILE A 44 2.70 6.10 1.40
CA ILE A 44 1.68 5.89 0.37
C ILE A 44 2.13 4.69 -0.47
N PHE A 45 1.42 3.59 -0.31
CA PHE A 45 1.70 2.36 -1.04
C PHE A 45 0.73 2.21 -2.20
N ILE A 46 1.24 2.26 -3.43
CA ILE A 46 0.47 2.03 -4.64
C ILE A 46 0.59 0.55 -5.00
N ASN A 47 -0.47 -0.20 -4.74
CA ASN A 47 -0.55 -1.62 -5.06
C ASN A 47 -1.26 -1.79 -6.40
N ASN A 48 -0.48 -2.09 -7.45
CA ASN A 48 -0.99 -2.46 -8.76
C ASN A 48 -0.66 -3.93 -9.13
N ALA A 49 -0.27 -4.72 -8.13
CA ALA A 49 -0.01 -6.14 -8.24
C ALA A 49 1.07 -6.53 -9.27
N ASN A 50 1.98 -5.61 -9.67
CA ASN A 50 3.12 -5.92 -10.52
C ASN A 50 4.29 -4.94 -10.34
N TYR A 51 5.42 -5.22 -10.99
CA TYR A 51 6.49 -4.24 -11.15
C TYR A 51 6.19 -3.34 -12.35
N GLY A 52 5.37 -2.32 -12.14
CA GLY A 52 4.84 -1.50 -13.24
C GLY A 52 5.88 -0.81 -14.11
N MET A 53 6.96 -0.30 -13.52
CA MET A 53 7.98 0.49 -14.24
C MET A 53 8.97 -0.37 -15.05
N THR A 54 9.07 -1.66 -14.77
CA THR A 54 10.04 -2.56 -15.43
C THR A 54 9.38 -3.46 -16.48
N GLY A 55 8.14 -3.15 -16.88
CA GLY A 55 7.40 -3.92 -17.88
C GLY A 55 6.48 -4.98 -17.26
N GLY A 56 6.04 -4.80 -16.01
CA GLY A 56 4.97 -5.60 -15.44
C GLY A 56 5.38 -7.02 -15.05
N GLN A 57 6.55 -7.19 -14.42
CA GLN A 57 6.96 -8.48 -13.83
C GLN A 57 6.09 -8.83 -12.62
N MET A 58 6.09 -10.11 -12.25
CA MET A 58 5.45 -10.62 -11.04
C MET A 58 6.00 -9.94 -9.79
N ALA A 59 5.13 -9.27 -9.05
CA ALA A 59 5.37 -8.69 -7.74
C ALA A 59 4.96 -9.65 -6.60
N PRO A 60 5.44 -9.42 -5.37
CA PRO A 60 4.96 -10.13 -4.19
C PRO A 60 3.45 -9.98 -3.95
N THR A 61 2.81 -8.99 -4.55
CA THR A 61 1.36 -8.73 -4.51
C THR A 61 0.60 -9.19 -5.76
N THR A 62 1.27 -9.79 -6.75
CA THR A 62 0.61 -10.35 -7.93
C THR A 62 -0.38 -11.43 -7.51
N LEU A 63 -1.64 -11.34 -7.93
CA LEU A 63 -2.72 -12.26 -7.55
C LEU A 63 -2.47 -13.69 -8.04
N PRO A 64 -3.03 -14.73 -7.39
CA PRO A 64 -3.01 -16.09 -7.90
C PRO A 64 -3.57 -16.17 -9.32
N GLY A 65 -2.87 -16.84 -10.23
CA GLY A 65 -3.23 -16.96 -11.65
C GLY A 65 -3.07 -15.69 -12.48
N MET A 66 -2.69 -14.54 -11.90
CA MET A 66 -2.47 -13.31 -12.66
C MET A 66 -1.21 -13.42 -13.50
N LYS A 67 -1.36 -13.25 -14.82
CA LYS A 67 -0.27 -13.30 -15.78
C LYS A 67 0.56 -12.02 -15.72
N THR A 68 1.87 -12.18 -15.80
CA THR A 68 2.84 -11.09 -15.85
C THR A 68 3.93 -11.43 -16.86
N THR A 69 4.84 -10.50 -17.16
CA THR A 69 5.93 -10.78 -18.12
C THR A 69 6.90 -11.86 -17.61
N SER A 70 7.08 -12.00 -16.30
CA SER A 70 7.91 -13.04 -15.68
C SER A 70 7.11 -14.27 -15.20
N SER A 71 5.77 -14.23 -15.27
CA SER A 71 4.87 -15.37 -15.00
C SER A 71 3.80 -15.49 -16.10
N PRO A 72 4.18 -15.90 -17.33
CA PRO A 72 3.27 -15.91 -18.48
C PRO A 72 2.09 -16.89 -18.33
N ASN A 73 2.26 -17.93 -17.50
CA ASN A 73 1.21 -18.90 -17.17
C ASN A 73 0.34 -18.46 -15.99
N GLY A 74 0.59 -17.28 -15.41
CA GLY A 74 -0.02 -16.82 -14.17
C GLY A 74 0.86 -17.11 -12.96
N ARG A 75 0.57 -16.45 -11.82
CA ARG A 75 1.20 -16.80 -10.56
C ARG A 75 0.73 -18.17 -10.08
N ASP A 76 1.64 -19.11 -9.95
CA ASP A 76 1.42 -20.42 -9.34
C ASP A 76 1.76 -20.35 -7.84
N VAL A 77 0.75 -20.49 -6.98
CA VAL A 77 0.92 -20.34 -5.54
C VAL A 77 1.71 -21.49 -4.89
N GLU A 78 1.77 -22.66 -5.54
CA GLU A 78 2.52 -23.81 -5.01
C GLU A 78 4.02 -23.61 -5.17
N THR A 79 4.44 -23.01 -6.29
CA THR A 79 5.86 -22.79 -6.60
C THR A 79 6.34 -21.38 -6.28
N GLN A 80 5.44 -20.40 -6.26
CA GLN A 80 5.77 -18.97 -6.09
C GLN A 80 5.16 -18.37 -4.81
N GLY A 81 4.42 -19.16 -4.03
CA GLY A 81 3.78 -18.74 -2.78
C GLY A 81 2.55 -17.85 -2.97
N TYR A 82 1.87 -17.53 -1.88
CA TYR A 82 0.71 -16.62 -1.90
C TYR A 82 1.12 -15.14 -1.90
N PRO A 83 0.31 -14.26 -2.53
CA PRO A 83 0.58 -12.83 -2.51
C PRO A 83 0.56 -12.24 -1.10
N ILE A 84 1.54 -11.37 -0.82
CA ILE A 84 1.72 -10.72 0.48
C ILE A 84 0.62 -9.68 0.70
N ARG A 85 0.02 -9.72 1.89
CA ARG A 85 -1.00 -8.78 2.37
C ARG A 85 -0.35 -7.76 3.31
N VAL A 86 0.20 -6.70 2.73
CA VAL A 86 1.04 -5.71 3.44
C VAL A 86 0.28 -5.01 4.57
N SER A 87 -0.94 -4.50 4.33
CA SER A 87 -1.71 -3.80 5.36
C SER A 87 -1.98 -4.68 6.57
N GLU A 88 -2.35 -5.93 6.35
CA GLU A 88 -2.59 -6.96 7.36
C GLU A 88 -1.33 -7.31 8.14
N MET A 89 -0.20 -7.42 7.44
CA MET A 89 1.08 -7.74 8.05
C MET A 89 1.60 -6.57 8.91
N LEU A 90 1.58 -5.34 8.39
CA LEU A 90 2.10 -4.18 9.13
C LEU A 90 1.18 -3.71 10.25
N SER A 91 -0.13 -4.00 10.18
CA SER A 91 -1.06 -3.66 11.26
C SER A 91 -0.77 -4.42 12.56
N THR A 92 -0.08 -5.56 12.51
CA THR A 92 0.30 -6.30 13.72
C THR A 92 1.44 -5.65 14.51
N LEU A 93 2.11 -4.64 13.96
CA LEU A 93 3.27 -3.98 14.60
C LEU A 93 2.79 -2.85 15.51
N ASP A 94 3.25 -2.84 16.77
CA ASP A 94 2.80 -1.85 17.77
C ASP A 94 3.15 -0.40 17.42
N GLY A 95 4.27 -0.17 16.72
CA GLY A 95 4.66 1.16 16.25
C GLY A 95 3.79 1.73 15.11
N ALA A 96 2.99 0.89 14.44
CA ALA A 96 2.05 1.35 13.42
C ALA A 96 0.81 1.98 14.08
N GLY A 97 0.59 3.27 13.87
CA GLY A 97 -0.55 4.01 14.41
C GLY A 97 -1.75 4.06 13.47
N TYR A 98 -1.50 4.02 12.16
CA TYR A 98 -2.56 4.11 11.15
C TYR A 98 -2.24 3.26 9.93
N VAL A 99 -3.01 2.20 9.68
CA VAL A 99 -2.85 1.31 8.52
C VAL A 99 -4.21 1.09 7.88
N VAL A 100 -4.38 1.56 6.66
CA VAL A 100 -5.64 1.47 5.93
C VAL A 100 -5.43 1.12 4.46
N ARG A 101 -6.38 0.39 3.89
CA ARG A 101 -6.45 0.13 2.46
C ARG A 101 -7.65 0.85 1.86
N ARG A 102 -7.42 1.55 0.74
CA ARG A 102 -8.44 2.16 -0.11
C ARG A 102 -8.18 1.78 -1.56
N SER A 103 -9.06 2.21 -2.45
CA SER A 103 -8.91 1.96 -3.88
C SER A 103 -9.15 3.21 -4.71
N LEU A 104 -8.67 3.18 -5.94
CA LEU A 104 -8.77 4.26 -6.91
C LEU A 104 -9.68 3.90 -8.11
N HIS A 105 -10.43 2.80 -8.04
CA HIS A 105 -11.24 2.32 -9.17
C HIS A 105 -12.52 3.12 -9.43
N ASP A 106 -13.01 3.91 -8.47
CA ASP A 106 -14.22 4.72 -8.64
C ASP A 106 -14.18 6.05 -7.86
N PRO A 107 -15.06 7.02 -8.18
CA PRO A 107 -15.09 8.32 -7.49
C PRO A 107 -15.38 8.27 -5.99
N LYS A 108 -16.17 7.30 -5.51
CA LYS A 108 -16.48 7.14 -4.07
C LYS A 108 -15.22 6.72 -3.32
N ASN A 109 -14.53 5.71 -3.83
CA ASN A 109 -13.30 5.19 -3.24
C ASN A 109 -12.15 6.20 -3.34
N ILE A 110 -12.07 6.99 -4.41
CA ILE A 110 -11.11 8.11 -4.51
C ILE A 110 -11.33 9.16 -3.40
N ARG A 111 -12.59 9.50 -3.09
CA ARG A 111 -12.89 10.42 -1.97
C ARG A 111 -12.46 9.84 -0.62
N LEU A 112 -12.65 8.54 -0.42
CA LEU A 112 -12.18 7.84 0.79
C LEU A 112 -10.65 7.78 0.87
N ALA A 113 -9.97 7.57 -0.26
CA ALA A 113 -8.52 7.63 -0.37
C ALA A 113 -7.99 9.01 0.00
N LYS A 114 -8.60 10.09 -0.52
CA LYS A 114 -8.25 11.47 -0.14
C LYS A 114 -8.35 11.69 1.37
N LYS A 115 -9.42 11.21 2.01
CA LYS A 115 -9.60 11.32 3.46
C LYS A 115 -8.54 10.52 4.23
N ALA A 116 -8.23 9.30 3.79
CA ALA A 116 -7.21 8.45 4.40
C ALA A 116 -5.82 9.11 4.33
N ILE A 117 -5.43 9.64 3.17
CA ILE A 117 -4.16 10.35 2.99
C ILE A 117 -4.08 11.54 3.94
N ARG A 118 -5.13 12.38 4.00
CA ARG A 118 -5.16 13.51 4.93
C ARG A 118 -5.05 13.07 6.39
N THR A 119 -5.76 12.00 6.77
CA THR A 119 -5.68 11.43 8.12
C THR A 119 -4.26 10.96 8.47
N ALA A 120 -3.56 10.31 7.53
CA ALA A 120 -2.19 9.85 7.73
C ALA A 120 -1.20 11.00 7.93
N PHE A 121 -1.37 12.12 7.21
CA PHE A 121 -0.56 13.32 7.43
C PHE A 121 -0.86 13.99 8.78
N GLU A 122 -2.13 14.07 9.18
CA GLU A 122 -2.52 14.59 10.50
C GLU A 122 -1.99 13.70 11.64
N ALA A 123 -2.00 12.38 11.46
CA ALA A 123 -1.40 11.43 12.40
C ALA A 123 0.10 11.71 12.56
N GLN A 124 0.79 11.98 11.43
CA GLN A 124 2.19 12.36 11.44
C GLN A 124 2.45 13.66 12.21
N VAL A 125 1.68 14.72 11.93
CA VAL A 125 1.82 16.02 12.62
C VAL A 125 1.70 15.86 14.14
N ARG A 126 0.83 14.96 14.59
CA ARG A 126 0.53 14.71 15.99
C ARG A 126 1.45 13.69 16.67
N GLY A 127 2.43 13.14 15.95
CA GLY A 127 3.35 12.15 16.53
C GLY A 127 2.69 10.80 16.82
N LEU A 128 1.64 10.43 16.10
CA LEU A 128 0.83 9.24 16.39
C LEU A 128 1.38 7.95 15.77
N GLY A 129 2.69 7.90 15.51
CA GLY A 129 3.40 6.72 15.01
C GLY A 129 3.37 6.57 13.48
N PHE A 130 3.79 5.38 13.04
CA PHE A 130 3.91 5.08 11.61
C PHE A 130 2.54 5.00 10.93
N SER A 131 2.43 5.59 9.74
CA SER A 131 1.21 5.57 8.93
C SER A 131 1.43 4.93 7.56
N LEU A 132 0.58 3.97 7.18
CA LEU A 132 0.49 3.39 5.85
C LEU A 132 -0.91 3.61 5.25
N VAL A 133 -0.96 4.14 4.04
CA VAL A 133 -2.16 4.16 3.20
C VAL A 133 -1.86 3.33 1.95
N GLU A 134 -2.42 2.11 1.91
CA GLU A 134 -2.40 1.27 0.73
C GLU A 134 -3.52 1.68 -0.23
N LEU A 135 -3.18 1.88 -1.50
CA LEU A 135 -4.08 2.29 -2.56
C LEU A 135 -4.04 1.23 -3.66
N LEU A 136 -5.12 0.47 -3.79
CA LEU A 136 -5.31 -0.41 -4.95
C LEU A 136 -5.47 0.46 -6.21
N SER A 137 -4.56 0.27 -7.16
CA SER A 137 -4.41 1.13 -8.33
C SER A 137 -4.40 0.32 -9.62
N THR A 138 -4.86 0.95 -10.70
CA THR A 138 -4.89 0.35 -12.04
C THR A 138 -3.52 0.40 -12.72
N CYS A 139 -3.19 -0.62 -13.53
CA CYS A 139 -2.04 -0.58 -14.43
C CYS A 139 -2.41 -1.12 -15.83
N PRO A 140 -3.24 -0.39 -16.61
CA PRO A 140 -3.81 -0.89 -17.86
C PRO A 140 -2.76 -1.37 -18.87
N THR A 141 -1.66 -0.63 -19.01
CA THR A 141 -0.56 -0.96 -19.93
C THR A 141 0.02 -2.36 -19.67
N ASN A 142 0.41 -2.63 -18.42
CA ASN A 142 1.07 -3.91 -18.09
C ASN A 142 0.09 -5.05 -17.88
N TRP A 143 -1.17 -4.76 -17.58
CA TRP A 143 -2.22 -5.77 -17.51
C TRP A 143 -2.76 -6.15 -18.90
N GLY A 144 -2.39 -5.41 -19.96
CA GLY A 144 -2.93 -5.61 -21.31
C GLY A 144 -4.43 -5.33 -21.38
N MET A 145 -4.91 -4.36 -20.60
CA MET A 145 -6.34 -4.02 -20.47
C MET A 145 -6.59 -2.57 -20.87
N THR A 146 -7.80 -2.28 -21.34
CA THR A 146 -8.25 -0.89 -21.47
C THR A 146 -8.34 -0.23 -20.09
N PRO A 147 -8.23 1.10 -19.99
CA PRO A 147 -8.42 1.80 -18.72
C PRO A 147 -9.74 1.42 -18.02
N VAL A 148 -10.84 1.33 -18.75
CA VAL A 148 -12.16 0.95 -18.21
C VAL A 148 -12.15 -0.48 -17.65
N ASN A 149 -11.58 -1.44 -18.38
CA ASN A 149 -11.51 -2.83 -17.90
C ASN A 149 -10.56 -2.97 -16.71
N SER A 150 -9.51 -2.13 -16.62
CA SER A 150 -8.62 -2.13 -15.46
C SER A 150 -9.31 -1.68 -14.18
N LEU A 151 -10.26 -0.74 -14.26
CA LEU A 151 -11.07 -0.33 -13.10
C LEU A 151 -11.95 -1.50 -12.61
N LYS A 152 -12.62 -2.20 -13.54
CA LYS A 152 -13.41 -3.41 -13.23
C LYS A 152 -12.55 -4.52 -12.64
N PHE A 153 -11.34 -4.72 -13.16
CA PHE A 153 -10.41 -5.70 -12.62
C PHE A 153 -10.04 -5.39 -11.15
N VAL A 154 -9.81 -4.12 -10.83
CA VAL A 154 -9.58 -3.72 -9.43
C VAL A 154 -10.79 -4.04 -8.56
N GLU A 155 -11.99 -3.66 -9.01
CA GLU A 155 -13.25 -3.90 -8.29
C GLU A 155 -13.53 -5.40 -8.06
N GLU A 156 -13.42 -6.21 -9.11
CA GLU A 156 -13.84 -7.62 -9.09
C GLU A 156 -12.76 -8.57 -8.55
N LYS A 157 -11.47 -8.27 -8.79
CA LYS A 157 -10.35 -9.18 -8.50
C LYS A 157 -9.48 -8.67 -7.38
N MET A 158 -9.00 -7.43 -7.47
CA MET A 158 -8.08 -6.91 -6.46
C MET A 158 -8.78 -6.65 -5.14
N VAL A 159 -9.96 -6.02 -5.11
CA VAL A 159 -10.71 -5.79 -3.87
C VAL A 159 -11.12 -7.11 -3.22
N ALA A 160 -11.46 -8.13 -4.00
CA ALA A 160 -11.78 -9.45 -3.48
C ALA A 160 -10.60 -10.10 -2.75
N TYR A 161 -9.37 -9.97 -3.28
CA TYR A 161 -8.17 -10.53 -2.64
C TYR A 161 -7.57 -9.63 -1.56
N TYR A 162 -7.71 -8.32 -1.73
CA TYR A 162 -7.23 -7.24 -0.89
C TYR A 162 -8.41 -6.38 -0.39
N PRO A 163 -9.17 -6.85 0.61
CA PRO A 163 -10.37 -6.14 1.07
C PRO A 163 -10.07 -4.71 1.50
N LEU A 164 -10.95 -3.77 1.15
CA LEU A 164 -10.83 -2.39 1.61
C LEU A 164 -11.20 -2.30 3.08
N GLY A 165 -10.48 -1.50 3.85
CA GLY A 165 -10.77 -1.40 5.28
C GLY A 165 -9.72 -0.66 6.08
N ASP A 166 -10.04 -0.53 7.36
CA ASP A 166 -9.16 0.02 8.38
C ASP A 166 -8.56 -1.14 9.15
N TYR A 167 -7.26 -1.38 8.97
CA TYR A 167 -6.56 -2.51 9.56
C TYR A 167 -5.98 -2.17 10.92
N LYS A 168 -5.56 -0.91 11.11
CA LYS A 168 -5.19 -0.37 12.41
C LYS A 168 -5.47 1.12 12.47
N VAL A 169 -6.15 1.54 13.54
CA VAL A 169 -6.37 2.96 13.86
C VAL A 169 -6.17 3.12 15.36
N ALA A 170 -5.02 3.64 15.76
CA ALA A 170 -4.74 3.92 17.16
C ALA A 170 -5.74 4.94 17.71
N ALA A 171 -6.01 4.88 19.02
CA ALA A 171 -7.01 5.72 19.68
C ALA A 171 -6.81 7.22 19.41
N GLY A 172 -5.55 7.69 19.39
CA GLY A 172 -5.23 9.09 19.05
C GLY A 172 -5.57 9.46 17.61
N VAL A 173 -5.43 8.53 16.66
CA VAL A 173 -5.75 8.75 15.24
C VAL A 173 -7.27 8.77 15.03
N ALA A 174 -8.01 7.94 15.76
CA ALA A 174 -9.48 7.91 15.70
C ALA A 174 -10.15 9.23 16.13
N GLN A 175 -9.44 10.08 16.88
CA GLN A 175 -9.93 11.38 17.33
C GLN A 175 -9.73 12.50 16.29
N ILE A 176 -8.99 12.24 15.20
CA ILE A 176 -8.73 13.24 14.17
C ILE A 176 -10.00 13.48 13.35
N LYS A 177 -10.45 14.73 13.28
CA LYS A 177 -11.56 15.15 12.43
C LYS A 177 -11.02 15.68 11.11
N VAL A 178 -11.34 15.00 10.02
CA VAL A 178 -10.73 15.19 8.68
C VAL A 178 -11.77 15.42 7.60
#